data_AF-A0A0H5Q7Q3-F1
#
_entry.id   AF-A0A0H5Q7Q3-F1
#
_cell.length_a   1.000
_cell.length_b   1.000
_cell.length_c   1.000
_cell.angle_alpha   90.00
_cell.angle_beta   90.00
_cell.angle_gamma   90.00
#
_symmetry.space_group_name_H-M   'P 1'
#
loop_
_entity.id
_entity.type
_entity.pdbx_description
1 polymer ?
#
loop_
_entity_poly.entity_id
_entity_poly.type
_entity_poly.pdbx_seq_one_letter_code
_entity_poly.pdbx_strand_id
1 'polypeptide(L)'
;MAKYVKEGTFGGYKEVPGGLSDPECSHVILSLKEYNELHRRIAAAEQESRNTKYEAEKRTQRIENDARYKVQAAEASAAQKVVDMEGELEEERRESAYQRGLNKNLLRIARERANADRKLKPKKEHTGYVVVASEEKEYRYRDGKKWKKVKLWETVLQSYYSVDFTEEEARTQIERDLLPQDGAWLIAEIGISARYRGRYEGMIEDVSVKEDFMKRNILLAGQQRLRANFRSGYWELVFMHTKALGIVPPVMRVR
;
A
#
# COMPACT_ATOMS: atom_id res chain seq x y z
N MET A 1 -79.64 14.81 -2.97
CA MET A 1 -78.59 15.51 -3.75
C MET A 1 -78.33 16.81 -3.04
N ALA A 2 -77.06 17.12 -2.81
CA ALA A 2 -76.62 18.39 -2.23
C ALA A 2 -77.20 19.57 -3.02
N LYS A 3 -77.73 20.56 -2.30
CA LYS A 3 -78.22 21.80 -2.89
C LYS A 3 -77.12 22.85 -2.79
N TYR A 4 -76.72 23.37 -3.94
CA TYR A 4 -75.75 24.46 -4.04
C TYR A 4 -76.53 25.77 -4.09
N VAL A 5 -76.26 26.67 -3.15
CA VAL A 5 -77.13 27.83 -2.92
C VAL A 5 -76.32 29.11 -2.69
N LYS A 6 -76.96 30.25 -2.97
CA LYS A 6 -76.48 31.58 -2.58
C LYS A 6 -77.36 32.20 -1.51
N GLU A 7 -76.79 33.09 -0.71
CA GLU A 7 -77.53 33.84 0.29
C GLU A 7 -78.35 34.94 -0.39
N GLY A 8 -79.66 34.91 -0.18
CA GLY A 8 -80.60 35.88 -0.71
C GLY A 8 -80.68 37.13 0.16
N THR A 9 -81.07 38.24 -0.45
CA THR A 9 -81.10 39.60 0.13
C THR A 9 -81.97 39.76 1.39
N PHE A 10 -82.79 38.76 1.72
CA PHE A 10 -83.70 38.76 2.88
C PHE A 10 -83.46 37.56 3.83
N GLY A 11 -82.26 36.97 3.82
CA GLY A 11 -81.85 35.97 4.81
C GLY A 11 -82.28 34.52 4.51
N GLY A 12 -82.55 34.18 3.25
CA GLY A 12 -82.91 32.82 2.82
C GLY A 12 -81.96 32.28 1.75
N TYR A 13 -81.89 30.96 1.59
CA TYR A 13 -81.00 30.31 0.61
C TYR A 13 -81.73 30.00 -0.70
N LYS A 14 -81.11 30.33 -1.85
CA LYS A 14 -81.66 30.04 -3.19
C LYS A 14 -80.68 29.21 -4.02
N GLU A 15 -81.17 28.13 -4.65
CA GLU A 15 -80.36 27.26 -5.51
C GLU A 15 -79.77 28.00 -6.70
N VAL A 16 -78.50 27.72 -6.99
CA VAL A 16 -77.78 28.25 -8.16
C VAL A 16 -77.67 27.18 -9.24
N PRO A 17 -77.87 27.55 -10.52
CA PRO A 17 -77.95 26.59 -11.61
C PRO A 17 -76.60 25.93 -11.96
N GLY A 18 -75.47 26.58 -11.68
CA GLY A 18 -74.14 26.05 -11.99
C GLY A 18 -73.56 25.07 -10.96
N GLY A 19 -74.28 24.76 -9.88
CA GLY A 19 -73.80 23.85 -8.83
C GLY A 19 -72.59 24.39 -8.06
N LEU A 20 -71.67 23.50 -7.66
CA LEU A 20 -70.50 23.88 -6.84
C LEU A 20 -69.54 24.84 -7.55
N SER A 21 -69.46 24.78 -8.88
CA SER A 21 -68.54 25.60 -9.68
C SER A 21 -69.14 26.94 -10.10
N ASP A 22 -70.38 27.24 -9.69
CA ASP A 22 -71.03 28.52 -9.94
C ASP A 22 -70.35 29.62 -9.09
N PRO A 23 -69.86 30.72 -9.68
CA PRO A 23 -69.22 31.81 -8.95
C PRO A 23 -70.10 32.44 -7.86
N GLU A 24 -71.43 32.34 -8.00
CA GLU A 24 -72.36 32.84 -6.98
C GLU A 24 -72.70 31.79 -5.90
N CYS A 25 -72.24 30.54 -6.02
CA CYS A 25 -72.45 29.50 -5.00
C CYS A 25 -71.66 29.85 -3.72
N SER A 26 -72.37 30.20 -2.65
CA SER A 26 -71.73 30.51 -1.36
C SER A 26 -71.88 29.41 -0.32
N HIS A 27 -72.90 28.55 -0.42
CA HIS A 27 -73.18 27.50 0.56
C HIS A 27 -73.61 26.19 -0.08
N VAL A 28 -73.41 25.08 0.64
CA VAL A 28 -73.91 23.75 0.27
C VAL A 28 -74.81 23.24 1.38
N ILE A 29 -76.07 22.95 1.05
CA ILE A 29 -77.03 22.35 1.97
C ILE A 29 -77.12 20.85 1.68
N LEU A 30 -76.75 20.06 2.68
CA LEU A 30 -76.81 18.60 2.64
C LEU A 30 -78.04 18.10 3.39
N SER A 31 -78.64 17.00 2.92
CA SER A 31 -79.54 16.24 3.78
C SER A 31 -78.77 15.60 4.93
N LEU A 32 -79.45 15.30 6.04
CA LEU A 32 -78.84 14.64 7.19
C LEU A 32 -78.13 13.32 6.80
N LYS A 33 -78.69 12.58 5.84
CA LYS A 33 -78.10 11.34 5.31
C LYS A 33 -76.77 11.61 4.60
N GLU A 34 -76.72 12.60 3.71
CA GLU A 34 -75.51 12.98 2.96
C GLU A 34 -74.43 13.57 3.89
N TYR A 35 -74.82 14.37 4.88
CA TYR A 35 -73.90 14.89 5.90
C TYR A 35 -73.26 13.75 6.72
N ASN A 36 -74.07 12.79 7.19
CA ASN A 36 -73.57 11.64 7.94
C ASN A 36 -72.66 10.74 7.08
N GLU A 37 -72.95 10.59 5.79
CA GLU A 37 -72.11 9.83 4.86
C GLU A 37 -70.76 10.52 4.59
N LEU A 38 -70.76 11.85 4.40
CA LEU A 38 -69.54 12.65 4.28
C LEU A 38 -68.67 12.51 5.54
N HIS A 39 -69.27 12.64 6.73
CA HIS A 39 -68.57 12.46 8.00
C HIS A 39 -67.95 11.08 8.14
N ARG A 40 -68.67 10.02 7.76
CA ARG A 40 -68.13 8.65 7.77
C ARG A 40 -66.94 8.52 6.81
N ARG A 41 -67.01 9.10 5.61
CA ARG A 41 -65.90 9.07 4.64
C ARG A 41 -64.68 9.82 5.14
N ILE A 42 -64.85 10.98 5.76
CA ILE A 42 -63.75 11.75 6.37
C ILE A 42 -63.12 10.94 7.49
N ALA A 43 -63.91 10.40 8.42
CA ALA A 43 -63.40 9.57 9.50
C ALA A 43 -62.66 8.32 9.00
N ALA A 44 -63.18 7.66 7.95
CA ALA A 44 -62.53 6.52 7.32
C ALA A 44 -61.18 6.91 6.68
N ALA A 45 -61.14 8.02 5.93
CA ALA A 45 -59.92 8.51 5.29
C ALA A 45 -58.87 8.96 6.31
N GLU A 46 -59.27 9.61 7.41
CA GLU A 46 -58.36 9.96 8.51
C GLU A 46 -57.80 8.71 9.18
N GLN A 47 -58.63 7.70 9.43
CA GLN A 47 -58.19 6.43 10.02
C GLN A 47 -57.23 5.68 9.09
N GLU A 48 -57.52 5.64 7.79
CA GLU A 48 -56.66 5.03 6.78
C GLU A 48 -55.30 5.75 6.68
N SER A 49 -55.29 7.08 6.70
CA SER A 49 -54.07 7.88 6.73
C SER A 49 -53.24 7.60 7.98
N ARG A 50 -53.88 7.54 9.16
CA ARG A 50 -53.21 7.18 10.42
C ARG A 50 -52.62 5.77 10.38
N ASN A 51 -53.39 4.79 9.90
CA ASN A 51 -52.95 3.41 9.79
C ASN A 51 -51.77 3.29 8.82
N THR A 52 -51.85 3.96 7.66
CA THR A 52 -50.78 3.96 6.66
C THR A 52 -49.50 4.57 7.20
N LYS A 53 -49.59 5.70 7.91
CA LYS A 53 -48.44 6.33 8.56
C LYS A 53 -47.83 5.41 9.62
N TYR A 54 -48.65 4.82 10.48
CA TYR A 54 -48.20 3.88 11.51
C TYR A 54 -47.50 2.65 10.90
N GLU A 55 -48.05 2.07 9.83
CA GLU A 55 -47.41 0.96 9.13
C GLU A 55 -46.10 1.35 8.47
N ALA A 56 -46.02 2.53 7.86
CA ALA A 56 -44.79 3.05 7.27
C ALA A 56 -43.71 3.23 8.33
N GLU A 57 -44.02 3.89 9.46
CA GLU A 57 -43.10 4.06 10.59
C GLU A 57 -42.62 2.71 11.14
N LYS A 58 -43.54 1.75 11.31
CA LYS A 58 -43.19 0.39 11.76
C LYS A 58 -42.29 -0.35 10.78
N ARG A 59 -42.49 -0.18 9.47
CA ARG A 59 -41.60 -0.75 8.44
C ARG A 59 -40.23 -0.10 8.48
N THR A 60 -40.15 1.23 8.56
CA THR A 60 -38.88 1.96 8.67
C THR A 60 -38.12 1.52 9.91
N GLN A 61 -38.76 1.46 11.08
CA GLN A 61 -38.11 1.01 12.31
C GLN A 61 -37.56 -0.42 12.21
N ARG A 62 -38.27 -1.32 11.53
CA ARG A 62 -37.79 -2.69 11.30
C ARG A 62 -36.56 -2.71 10.40
N ILE A 63 -36.57 -1.94 9.32
CA ILE A 63 -35.43 -1.83 8.40
C ILE A 63 -34.22 -1.24 9.13
N GLU A 64 -34.41 -0.18 9.91
CA GLU A 64 -33.34 0.43 10.70
C GLU A 64 -32.75 -0.54 11.71
N ASN A 65 -33.60 -1.29 12.43
CA ASN A 65 -33.13 -2.28 13.40
C ASN A 65 -32.38 -3.44 12.73
N ASP A 66 -32.87 -3.95 11.59
CA ASP A 66 -32.20 -5.01 10.82
C ASP A 66 -30.86 -4.53 10.24
N ALA A 67 -30.83 -3.31 9.68
CA ALA A 67 -29.61 -2.70 9.19
C ALA A 67 -28.59 -2.50 10.32
N ARG A 68 -29.02 -2.00 11.48
CA ARG A 68 -28.17 -1.83 12.66
C ARG A 68 -27.62 -3.17 13.15
N TYR A 69 -28.45 -4.21 13.22
CA TYR A 69 -28.02 -5.55 13.61
C TYR A 69 -26.98 -6.10 12.64
N LYS A 70 -27.21 -5.98 11.32
CA LYS A 70 -26.25 -6.42 10.29
C LYS A 70 -24.92 -5.68 10.38
N VAL A 71 -24.96 -4.36 10.59
CA VAL A 71 -23.74 -3.56 10.78
C VAL A 71 -22.98 -4.03 12.02
N GLN A 72 -23.66 -4.19 13.15
CA GLN A 72 -23.02 -4.65 14.39
C GLN A 72 -22.44 -6.08 14.27
N ALA A 73 -23.15 -6.99 13.61
CA ALA A 73 -22.65 -8.34 13.35
C ALA A 73 -21.42 -8.34 12.43
N ALA A 74 -21.43 -7.49 11.39
CA ALA A 74 -20.28 -7.33 10.49
C ALA A 74 -19.08 -6.70 11.22
N GLU A 75 -19.30 -5.68 12.05
CA GLU A 75 -18.27 -5.04 12.88
C GLU A 75 -17.66 -6.03 13.87
N ALA A 76 -18.48 -6.81 14.57
CA ALA A 76 -18.01 -7.82 15.51
C ALA A 76 -17.20 -8.92 14.80
N SER A 77 -17.67 -9.39 13.64
CA SER A 77 -16.93 -10.38 12.85
C SER A 77 -15.60 -9.83 12.32
N ALA A 78 -15.59 -8.58 11.85
CA ALA A 78 -14.36 -7.92 11.40
C ALA A 78 -13.38 -7.73 12.55
N ALA A 79 -13.85 -7.29 13.73
CA ALA A 79 -13.03 -7.14 14.92
C ALA A 79 -12.40 -8.48 15.35
N GLN A 80 -13.18 -9.58 15.34
CA GLN A 80 -12.64 -10.89 15.67
C GLN A 80 -11.55 -11.33 14.69
N LYS A 81 -11.79 -11.16 13.38
CA LYS A 81 -10.79 -11.48 12.35
C LYS A 81 -9.50 -10.68 12.52
N VAL A 82 -9.60 -9.41 12.92
CA VAL A 82 -8.42 -8.58 13.20
C VAL A 82 -7.63 -9.16 14.36
N VAL A 83 -8.29 -9.52 15.47
CA VAL A 83 -7.63 -10.13 16.63
C VAL A 83 -6.96 -11.46 16.25
N ASP A 84 -7.64 -12.31 15.48
CA ASP A 84 -7.08 -13.59 15.05
C ASP A 84 -5.83 -13.38 14.17
N MET A 85 -5.91 -12.47 13.19
CA MET A 85 -4.77 -12.13 12.32
C MET A 85 -3.61 -11.48 13.09
N GLU A 86 -3.91 -10.65 14.10
CA GLU A 86 -2.87 -10.06 14.97
C GLU A 86 -2.15 -11.13 15.79
N GLY A 87 -2.88 -12.15 16.26
CA GLY A 87 -2.32 -13.31 16.95
C GLY A 87 -1.38 -14.12 16.06
N GLU A 88 -1.84 -14.51 14.87
CA GLU A 88 -1.03 -15.23 13.87
C GLU A 88 0.23 -14.43 13.47
N LEU A 89 0.08 -13.12 13.25
CA LEU A 89 1.18 -12.24 12.89
C LEU A 89 2.25 -12.17 13.98
N GLU A 90 1.84 -12.15 15.25
CA GLU A 90 2.77 -12.14 16.38
C GLU A 90 3.50 -13.47 16.56
N GLU A 91 2.83 -14.61 16.34
CA GLU A 91 3.48 -15.93 16.31
C GLU A 91 4.51 -16.02 15.17
N GLU A 92 4.15 -15.61 13.96
CA GLU A 92 5.06 -15.58 12.81
C GLU A 92 6.26 -14.65 13.05
N ARG A 93 6.05 -13.51 13.72
CA ARG A 93 7.15 -12.62 14.10
C ARG A 93 8.12 -13.29 15.08
N ARG A 94 7.61 -14.04 16.05
CA ARG A 94 8.43 -14.78 17.02
C ARG A 94 9.23 -15.88 16.35
N GLU A 95 8.59 -16.68 15.50
CA GLU A 95 9.27 -17.75 14.77
C GLU A 95 10.31 -17.18 13.80
N SER A 96 9.98 -16.08 13.10
CA SER A 96 10.95 -15.39 12.24
C SER A 96 12.16 -14.89 13.03
N ALA A 97 11.95 -14.31 14.22
CA ALA A 97 13.03 -13.86 15.09
C ALA A 97 13.91 -15.03 15.57
N TYR A 98 13.29 -16.14 15.95
CA TYR A 98 13.97 -17.36 16.36
C TYR A 98 14.84 -17.92 15.22
N GLN A 99 14.27 -18.10 14.02
CA GLN A 99 14.99 -18.60 12.86
C GLN A 99 16.11 -17.65 12.41
N ARG A 100 15.89 -16.33 12.47
CA ARG A 100 16.97 -15.33 12.23
C ARG A 100 18.11 -15.50 13.23
N GLY A 101 17.80 -15.79 14.50
CA GLY A 101 18.79 -16.09 15.52
C GLY A 101 19.66 -17.30 15.17
N LEU A 102 19.03 -18.41 14.78
CA LEU A 102 19.74 -19.63 14.34
C LEU A 102 20.61 -19.37 13.10
N ASN A 103 20.04 -18.66 12.11
CA ASN A 103 20.73 -18.35 10.86
C ASN A 103 22.00 -17.50 11.05
N LYS A 104 22.05 -16.60 12.05
CA LYS A 104 23.27 -15.82 12.33
C LYS A 104 24.49 -16.70 12.57
N ASN A 105 24.33 -17.80 13.30
CA ASN A 105 25.44 -18.71 13.58
C ASN A 105 25.85 -19.49 12.33
N LEU A 106 24.88 -19.96 11.54
CA LEU A 106 25.12 -20.65 10.28
C LEU A 106 25.86 -19.78 9.27
N LEU A 107 25.44 -18.52 9.10
CA LEU A 107 26.09 -17.56 8.23
C LEU A 107 27.54 -17.27 8.67
N ARG A 108 27.77 -17.10 9.97
CA ARG A 108 29.12 -16.94 10.53
C ARG A 108 30.01 -18.15 10.19
N ILE A 109 29.50 -19.37 10.39
CA ILE A 109 30.24 -20.60 10.09
C ILE A 109 30.52 -20.72 8.59
N ALA A 110 29.54 -20.41 7.73
CA ALA A 110 29.70 -20.42 6.27
C ALA A 110 30.80 -19.45 5.83
N ARG A 111 30.80 -18.22 6.36
CA ARG A 111 31.85 -17.22 6.13
C ARG A 111 33.23 -17.72 6.56
N GLU A 112 33.35 -18.24 7.77
CA GLU A 112 34.64 -18.72 8.29
C GLU A 112 35.19 -19.93 7.49
N ARG A 113 34.32 -20.81 7.01
CA ARG A 113 34.67 -21.92 6.12
C ARG A 113 35.15 -21.41 4.77
N ALA A 114 34.37 -20.55 4.11
CA ALA A 114 34.75 -19.95 2.84
C ALA A 114 36.06 -19.14 2.93
N ASN A 115 36.30 -18.47 4.06
CA ASN A 115 37.58 -17.80 4.32
C ASN A 115 38.74 -18.80 4.45
N ALA A 116 38.53 -19.91 5.16
CA ALA A 116 39.53 -20.96 5.31
C ALA A 116 39.86 -21.62 3.95
N ASP A 117 38.84 -21.95 3.16
CA ASP A 117 38.98 -22.59 1.85
C ASP A 117 39.79 -21.70 0.88
N ARG A 118 39.55 -20.38 0.94
CA ARG A 118 40.29 -19.36 0.17
C ARG A 118 41.60 -18.90 0.83
N LYS A 119 42.01 -19.53 1.94
CA LYS A 119 43.24 -19.20 2.69
C LYS A 119 43.34 -17.73 3.15
N LEU A 120 42.20 -17.08 3.36
CA LEU A 120 42.10 -15.69 3.84
C LEU A 120 42.43 -15.65 5.35
N LYS A 121 43.36 -14.79 5.75
CA LYS A 121 43.84 -14.70 7.14
C LYS A 121 43.76 -13.26 7.68
N PRO A 122 43.30 -13.07 8.94
CA PRO A 122 42.74 -14.08 9.86
C PRO A 122 41.31 -14.52 9.45
N LYS A 123 41.03 -15.83 9.44
CA LYS A 123 39.76 -16.37 8.88
C LYS A 123 38.49 -15.88 9.58
N LYS A 124 38.58 -15.53 10.87
CA LYS A 124 37.44 -15.11 11.71
C LYS A 124 37.12 -13.62 11.59
N GLU A 125 38.15 -12.82 11.35
CA GLU A 125 38.06 -11.35 11.24
C GLU A 125 37.79 -10.92 9.80
N HIS A 126 38.17 -11.75 8.81
CA HIS A 126 37.93 -11.46 7.41
C HIS A 126 36.43 -11.42 7.10
N THR A 127 36.00 -10.38 6.38
CA THR A 127 34.59 -10.08 6.08
C THR A 127 33.90 -11.16 5.25
N GLY A 128 34.69 -11.96 4.52
CA GLY A 128 34.19 -12.94 3.56
C GLY A 128 34.07 -12.39 2.15
N TYR A 129 33.97 -11.07 2.02
CA TYR A 129 33.93 -10.39 0.75
C TYR A 129 35.33 -9.99 0.30
N VAL A 130 35.61 -10.13 -0.99
CA VAL A 130 36.92 -9.83 -1.55
C VAL A 130 36.77 -9.05 -2.85
N VAL A 131 37.42 -7.88 -2.92
CA VAL A 131 37.51 -7.11 -4.17
C VAL A 131 38.45 -7.85 -5.12
N VAL A 132 37.90 -8.41 -6.19
CA VAL A 132 38.65 -9.17 -7.21
C VAL A 132 39.25 -8.23 -8.24
N ALA A 133 38.47 -7.25 -8.68
CA ALA A 133 38.89 -6.27 -9.67
C ALA A 133 38.08 -4.99 -9.51
N SER A 134 38.69 -3.86 -9.85
CA SER A 134 38.00 -2.58 -10.00
C SER A 134 38.65 -1.84 -11.16
N GLU A 135 37.88 -1.55 -12.20
CA GLU A 135 38.38 -0.94 -13.43
C GLU A 135 37.49 0.20 -13.90
N GLU A 136 38.10 1.20 -14.54
CA GLU A 136 37.36 2.28 -15.20
C GLU A 136 36.72 1.74 -16.48
N LYS A 137 35.43 2.02 -16.66
CA LYS A 137 34.65 1.68 -17.86
C LYS A 137 33.96 2.91 -18.43
N GLU A 138 34.00 3.00 -19.76
CA GLU A 138 33.17 3.94 -20.48
C GLU A 138 31.71 3.46 -20.50
N TYR A 139 30.82 4.20 -19.85
CA TYR A 139 29.39 3.97 -19.87
C TYR A 139 28.72 4.92 -20.86
N ARG A 140 28.01 4.34 -21.83
CA ARG A 140 27.28 5.08 -22.86
C ARG A 140 25.80 5.17 -22.48
N TYR A 141 25.25 6.37 -22.47
CA TYR A 141 23.85 6.62 -22.09
C TYR A 141 23.16 7.61 -23.04
N ARG A 142 21.84 7.59 -23.03
CA ARG A 142 21.00 8.52 -23.80
C ARG A 142 20.73 9.78 -22.98
N ASP A 143 20.91 10.92 -23.63
CA ASP A 143 20.47 12.22 -23.13
C ASP A 143 19.64 12.87 -24.25
N GLY A 144 18.31 12.75 -24.12
CA GLY A 144 17.36 13.01 -25.19
C GLY A 144 17.73 12.26 -26.48
N LYS A 145 17.90 13.00 -27.58
CA LYS A 145 18.26 12.43 -28.90
C LYS A 145 19.76 12.12 -29.06
N LYS A 146 20.61 12.55 -28.13
CA LYS A 146 22.07 12.39 -28.24
C LYS A 146 22.55 11.19 -27.42
N TRP A 147 23.64 10.59 -27.87
CA TRP A 147 24.39 9.62 -27.07
C TRP A 147 25.54 10.36 -26.38
N LYS A 148 25.65 10.16 -25.08
CA LYS A 148 26.77 10.65 -24.26
C LYS A 148 27.53 9.49 -23.66
N LYS A 149 28.76 9.77 -23.24
CA LYS A 149 29.68 8.82 -22.62
C LYS A 149 30.19 9.42 -21.32
N VAL A 150 30.32 8.60 -20.29
CA VAL A 150 30.92 8.96 -19.01
C VAL A 150 31.83 7.83 -18.56
N LYS A 151 32.85 8.14 -17.77
CA LYS A 151 33.70 7.14 -17.12
C LYS A 151 33.09 6.78 -15.77
N LEU A 152 32.76 5.51 -15.59
CA LEU A 152 32.33 4.91 -14.32
C LEU A 152 33.34 3.85 -13.90
N TRP A 153 33.18 3.31 -12.70
CA TRP A 153 33.99 2.21 -12.21
C TRP A 153 33.15 0.95 -12.10
N GLU A 154 33.61 -0.14 -12.70
CA GLU A 154 33.04 -1.47 -12.50
C GLU A 154 33.89 -2.23 -11.47
N THR A 155 33.26 -2.69 -10.40
CA THR A 155 33.91 -3.51 -9.39
C THR A 155 33.30 -4.90 -9.35
N VAL A 156 34.18 -5.91 -9.27
CA VAL A 156 33.84 -7.29 -9.01
C VAL A 156 34.15 -7.59 -7.55
N LEU A 157 33.11 -7.82 -6.77
CA LEU A 157 33.18 -8.19 -5.36
C LEU A 157 32.75 -9.65 -5.21
N GLN A 158 33.70 -10.51 -4.89
CA GLN A 158 33.41 -11.91 -4.60
C GLN A 158 32.82 -12.05 -3.20
N SER A 159 31.72 -12.78 -3.09
CA SER A 159 31.08 -13.09 -1.82
C SER A 159 31.66 -14.35 -1.18
N TYR A 160 31.16 -14.71 0.00
CA TYR A 160 31.43 -16.00 0.64
C TYR A 160 30.29 -17.02 0.41
N TYR A 161 29.27 -16.66 -0.38
CA TYR A 161 28.16 -17.56 -0.72
C TYR A 161 28.56 -18.46 -1.88
N SER A 162 28.46 -19.78 -1.67
CA SER A 162 28.74 -20.79 -2.69
C SER A 162 27.80 -20.63 -3.89
N VAL A 163 28.26 -21.00 -5.09
CA VAL A 163 27.41 -21.12 -6.29
C VAL A 163 26.29 -22.15 -6.14
N ASP A 164 26.32 -22.99 -5.10
CA ASP A 164 25.25 -23.94 -4.77
C ASP A 164 23.97 -23.24 -4.26
N PHE A 165 24.08 -22.00 -3.75
CA PHE A 165 22.90 -21.20 -3.43
C PHE A 165 22.20 -20.75 -4.70
N THR A 166 20.88 -20.65 -4.66
CA THR A 166 20.13 -20.02 -5.74
C THR A 166 20.54 -18.55 -5.89
N GLU A 167 20.36 -18.00 -7.09
CA GLU A 167 20.68 -16.61 -7.38
C GLU A 167 19.93 -15.65 -6.46
N GLU A 168 18.66 -15.94 -6.18
CA GLU A 168 17.78 -15.12 -5.33
C GLU A 168 18.22 -15.13 -3.87
N GLU A 169 18.58 -16.30 -3.34
CA GLU A 169 19.11 -16.45 -1.98
C GLU A 169 20.43 -15.70 -1.83
N ALA A 170 21.37 -15.94 -2.75
CA ALA A 170 22.68 -15.30 -2.73
C ALA A 170 22.55 -13.77 -2.87
N ARG A 171 21.73 -13.28 -3.80
CA ARG A 171 21.47 -11.85 -3.98
C ARG A 171 20.90 -11.23 -2.70
N THR A 172 19.86 -11.85 -2.14
CA THR A 172 19.19 -11.35 -0.94
C THR A 172 20.15 -11.26 0.23
N GLN A 173 20.96 -12.31 0.45
CA GLN A 173 21.90 -12.33 1.55
C GLN A 173 23.07 -11.37 1.33
N ILE A 174 23.60 -11.29 0.10
CA ILE A 174 24.65 -10.32 -0.24
C ILE A 174 24.16 -8.89 -0.03
N GLU A 175 22.93 -8.57 -0.43
CA GLU A 175 22.37 -7.24 -0.21
C GLU A 175 22.23 -6.93 1.28
N ARG A 176 21.74 -7.88 2.09
CA ARG A 176 21.62 -7.71 3.55
C ARG A 176 22.96 -7.50 4.24
N ASP A 177 24.00 -8.22 3.80
CA ASP A 177 25.34 -8.11 4.37
C ASP A 177 26.03 -6.79 3.98
N LEU A 178 25.92 -6.39 2.71
CA LEU A 178 26.60 -5.23 2.16
C LEU A 178 25.92 -3.91 2.50
N LEU A 179 24.58 -3.93 2.53
CA LEU A 179 23.70 -2.77 2.63
C LEU A 179 22.58 -3.06 3.66
N PRO A 180 22.93 -3.32 4.93
CA PRO A 180 21.93 -3.58 5.96
C PRO A 180 20.99 -2.38 6.10
N GLN A 181 19.71 -2.65 6.41
CA GLN A 181 18.73 -1.60 6.70
C GLN A 181 19.12 -0.85 7.98
N ASP A 182 19.59 -1.59 8.99
CA ASP A 182 20.02 -1.07 10.28
C ASP A 182 21.53 -1.33 10.46
N GLY A 183 22.33 -0.27 10.41
CA GLY A 183 23.77 -0.34 10.67
C GLY A 183 24.64 0.26 9.56
N ALA A 184 25.95 0.16 9.74
CA ALA A 184 26.93 0.65 8.77
C ALA A 184 27.02 -0.29 7.57
N TRP A 185 27.13 0.29 6.36
CA TRP A 185 27.31 -0.48 5.14
C TRP A 185 28.72 -1.05 5.07
N LEU A 186 28.85 -2.35 4.83
CA LEU A 186 30.16 -2.98 4.65
C LEU A 186 30.89 -2.39 3.41
N ILE A 187 30.15 -2.08 2.35
CA ILE A 187 30.75 -1.48 1.14
C ILE A 187 31.25 -0.04 1.36
N ALA A 188 30.88 0.61 2.45
CA ALA A 188 31.46 1.90 2.80
C ALA A 188 32.95 1.79 3.12
N GLU A 189 33.43 0.62 3.57
CA GLU A 189 34.84 0.37 3.84
C GLU A 189 35.70 0.42 2.57
N ILE A 190 35.12 0.11 1.40
CA ILE A 190 35.79 0.26 0.09
C ILE A 190 35.53 1.62 -0.55
N GLY A 191 34.99 2.58 0.20
CA GLY A 191 34.77 3.96 -0.20
C GLY A 191 33.43 4.24 -0.87
N ILE A 192 32.48 3.31 -0.86
CA ILE A 192 31.12 3.51 -1.42
C ILE A 192 30.19 4.06 -0.35
N SER A 193 29.87 5.34 -0.42
CA SER A 193 29.17 6.06 0.65
C SER A 193 27.75 6.51 0.28
N ALA A 194 27.24 6.06 -0.87
CA ALA A 194 25.90 6.36 -1.36
C ALA A 194 25.40 5.27 -2.31
N ARG A 195 24.08 5.16 -2.45
CA ARG A 195 23.41 4.23 -3.37
C ARG A 195 22.28 4.95 -4.09
N TYR A 196 22.25 4.86 -5.41
CA TYR A 196 21.13 5.28 -6.24
C TYR A 196 20.39 4.05 -6.75
N ARG A 197 19.05 4.01 -6.62
CA ARG A 197 18.24 2.81 -6.94
C ARG A 197 18.04 2.58 -8.44
N GLY A 198 18.48 3.49 -9.30
CA GLY A 198 18.41 3.36 -10.76
C GLY A 198 19.76 3.24 -11.45
N ARG A 199 19.79 3.56 -12.74
CA ARG A 199 20.99 3.66 -13.58
C ARG A 199 21.57 5.07 -13.52
N TYR A 200 22.79 5.24 -14.03
CA TYR A 200 23.48 6.53 -14.05
C TYR A 200 22.65 7.66 -14.70
N GLU A 201 22.01 7.42 -15.84
CA GLU A 201 21.24 8.47 -16.52
C GLU A 201 20.04 8.95 -15.70
N GLY A 202 19.36 8.04 -15.01
CA GLY A 202 18.26 8.40 -14.11
C GLY A 202 18.77 9.28 -12.97
N MET A 203 19.96 9.00 -12.45
CA MET A 203 20.56 9.77 -11.35
C MET A 203 20.89 11.21 -11.73
N ILE A 204 21.40 11.44 -12.93
CA ILE A 204 21.76 12.79 -13.39
C ILE A 204 20.55 13.61 -13.85
N GLU A 205 19.45 12.95 -14.21
CA GLU A 205 18.18 13.59 -14.60
C GLU A 205 17.27 13.85 -13.40
N ASP A 206 17.50 13.16 -12.29
CA ASP A 206 16.70 13.25 -11.08
C ASP A 206 16.97 14.56 -10.32
N VAL A 207 16.02 15.50 -10.45
CA VAL A 207 16.05 16.82 -9.81
C VAL A 207 16.08 16.76 -8.28
N SER A 208 15.71 15.63 -7.67
CA SER A 208 15.76 15.44 -6.22
C SER A 208 17.17 15.12 -5.72
N VAL A 209 18.08 14.72 -6.62
CA VAL A 209 19.46 14.38 -6.29
C VAL A 209 20.25 15.67 -6.04
N LYS A 210 20.64 15.85 -4.78
CA LYS A 210 21.42 17.03 -4.33
C LYS A 210 22.87 16.97 -4.83
N GLU A 211 23.47 18.13 -5.02
CA GLU A 211 24.89 18.24 -5.45
C GLU A 211 25.85 17.53 -4.47
N ASP A 212 25.60 17.61 -3.15
CA ASP A 212 26.42 16.91 -2.15
C ASP A 212 26.30 15.38 -2.22
N PHE A 213 25.18 14.86 -2.74
CA PHE A 213 25.06 13.43 -3.03
C PHE A 213 25.98 13.05 -4.19
N MET A 214 26.03 13.86 -5.25
CA MET A 214 26.90 13.67 -6.42
C MET A 214 28.40 13.73 -6.09
N LYS A 215 28.77 14.40 -4.99
CA LYS A 215 30.15 14.39 -4.48
C LYS A 215 30.57 13.06 -3.84
N ARG A 216 29.65 12.14 -3.55
CA ARG A 216 29.95 10.83 -2.97
C ARG A 216 30.38 9.82 -4.04
N ASN A 217 30.95 8.70 -3.63
CA ASN A 217 31.04 7.54 -4.51
C ASN A 217 29.71 6.76 -4.42
N ILE A 218 28.98 6.72 -5.53
CA ILE A 218 27.58 6.27 -5.56
C ILE A 218 27.52 4.93 -6.27
N LEU A 219 27.02 3.91 -5.56
CA LEU A 219 26.62 2.63 -6.14
C LEU A 219 25.37 2.79 -7.00
N LEU A 220 25.42 2.30 -8.23
CA LEU A 220 24.30 2.32 -9.19
C LEU A 220 23.56 0.98 -9.14
N ALA A 221 22.50 0.90 -8.33
CA ALA A 221 21.79 -0.35 -8.07
C ALA A 221 21.15 -0.95 -9.34
N GLY A 222 20.67 -0.10 -10.25
CA GLY A 222 20.10 -0.53 -11.53
C GLY A 222 21.14 -1.11 -12.51
N GLN A 223 22.42 -1.12 -12.12
CA GLN A 223 23.53 -1.68 -12.91
C GLN A 223 24.30 -2.74 -12.11
N GLN A 224 23.64 -3.38 -11.13
CA GLN A 224 24.18 -4.52 -10.39
C GLN A 224 23.77 -5.84 -11.04
N ARG A 225 24.71 -6.78 -11.09
CA ARG A 225 24.43 -8.15 -11.53
C ARG A 225 25.21 -9.16 -10.70
N LEU A 226 24.66 -10.36 -10.56
CA LEU A 226 25.33 -11.47 -9.93
C LEU A 226 25.94 -12.37 -11.01
N ARG A 227 27.15 -12.87 -10.75
CA ARG A 227 27.86 -13.81 -11.62
C ARG A 227 28.23 -15.05 -10.80
N ALA A 228 27.80 -16.22 -11.24
CA ALA A 228 28.29 -17.48 -10.69
C ALA A 228 29.70 -17.72 -11.21
N ASN A 229 30.70 -17.72 -10.32
CA ASN A 229 32.07 -18.05 -10.69
C ASN A 229 32.38 -19.49 -10.29
N PHE A 230 32.13 -20.44 -11.19
CA PHE A 230 32.39 -21.87 -10.96
C PHE A 230 33.87 -22.20 -10.76
N ARG A 231 34.80 -21.33 -11.21
CA ARG A 231 36.22 -21.52 -10.97
C ARG A 231 36.58 -21.25 -9.51
N SER A 232 36.01 -20.21 -8.91
CA SER A 232 36.21 -19.95 -7.47
C SER A 232 35.25 -20.72 -6.59
N GLY A 233 34.10 -21.15 -7.12
CA GLY A 233 33.02 -21.79 -6.37
C GLY A 233 32.09 -20.80 -5.67
N TYR A 234 32.22 -19.49 -5.92
CA TYR A 234 31.46 -18.45 -5.19
C TYR A 234 30.72 -17.49 -6.13
N TRP A 235 29.63 -16.92 -5.63
CA TRP A 235 28.92 -15.82 -6.29
C TRP A 235 29.72 -14.53 -6.22
N GLU A 236 29.70 -13.78 -7.33
CA GLU A 236 30.34 -12.48 -7.46
C GLU A 236 29.31 -11.40 -7.79
N LEU A 237 29.32 -10.34 -6.98
CA LEU A 237 28.55 -9.14 -7.26
C LEU A 237 29.39 -8.23 -8.17
N VAL A 238 28.87 -7.95 -9.36
CA VAL A 238 29.44 -6.98 -10.28
C VAL A 238 28.57 -5.74 -10.25
N PHE A 239 29.16 -4.58 -9.96
CA PHE A 239 28.42 -3.35 -9.82
C PHE A 239 29.18 -2.14 -10.36
N MET A 240 28.42 -1.13 -10.81
CA MET A 240 28.93 0.15 -11.26
C MET A 240 28.85 1.20 -10.15
N HIS A 241 29.85 2.07 -10.09
CA HIS A 241 29.88 3.22 -9.18
C HIS A 241 30.61 4.41 -9.79
N THR A 242 30.44 5.59 -9.19
CA THR A 242 30.78 6.88 -9.85
C THR A 242 32.23 7.32 -9.68
N LYS A 243 32.99 6.75 -8.75
CA LYS A 243 34.38 7.16 -8.45
C LYS A 243 35.26 5.94 -8.21
N ALA A 244 36.58 6.11 -8.19
CA ALA A 244 37.46 5.01 -7.79
C ALA A 244 37.12 4.52 -6.37
N LEU A 245 37.39 3.24 -6.09
CA LEU A 245 37.33 2.74 -4.71
C LEU A 245 38.32 3.51 -3.83
N GLY A 246 38.02 3.57 -2.54
CA GLY A 246 38.99 4.00 -1.53
C GLY A 246 40.11 2.98 -1.35
N ILE A 247 40.91 3.16 -0.30
CA ILE A 247 41.90 2.15 0.10
C ILE A 247 41.13 0.91 0.56
N VAL A 248 41.09 -0.13 -0.28
CA VAL A 248 40.42 -1.40 0.05
C VAL A 248 41.05 -1.97 1.33
N PRO A 249 40.31 -2.29 2.40
CA PRO A 249 40.89 -2.81 3.63
C PRO A 249 41.56 -4.18 3.43
N PRO A 250 42.58 -4.55 4.23
CA PRO A 250 43.20 -5.88 4.17
C PRO A 250 42.21 -7.04 4.32
N VAL A 251 41.13 -6.85 5.08
CA VAL A 251 40.04 -7.83 5.30
C VAL A 251 39.06 -7.97 4.12
N MET A 252 39.38 -7.32 2.99
CA MET A 252 38.63 -7.39 1.73
C MET A 252 39.56 -7.54 0.51
N ARG A 253 40.86 -7.80 0.72
CA ARG A 253 41.83 -8.04 -0.36
C ARG A 253 42.06 -9.53 -0.57
N VAL A 254 42.30 -9.92 -1.82
CA VAL A 254 42.90 -11.23 -2.12
C VAL A 254 44.32 -11.21 -1.53
N ARG A 255 44.69 -12.24 -0.77
CA ARG A 255 46.09 -12.43 -0.34
C ARG A 255 46.93 -13.08 -1.44
#